data_AF-A0A4Q3IRW1-F1
#
_entry.id   AF-A0A4Q3IRW1-F1
#
_cell.length_a   1.000
_cell.length_b   1.000
_cell.length_c   1.000
_cell.angle_alpha   90.00
_cell.angle_beta   90.00
_cell.angle_gamma   90.00
#
_symmetry.space_group_name_H-M   'P 1'
#
loop_
_entity.id
_entity.type
_entity.pdbx_description
1 polymer ?
#
loop_
_entity_poly.entity_id
_entity_poly.type
_entity_poly.pdbx_seq_one_letter_code
_entity_poly.pdbx_strand_id
1 'polypeptide(L)' 'MDIKQALNKIGGRQDLTGEEMRSVMNTIMSGEATPSQIGAFLMGMR' A
#
# COMPACT_ATOMS: atom_id res chain seq x y z
N MET A 1 -2.22 -5.49 -7.41
CA MET A 1 -1.22 -5.50 -6.33
C MET A 1 -1.93 -5.45 -4.99
N ASP A 2 -1.52 -6.30 -4.04
CA ASP A 2 -2.02 -6.23 -2.66
C ASP A 2 -1.21 -5.27 -1.78
N ILE A 3 -1.72 -4.94 -0.60
CA ILE A 3 -1.06 -4.01 0.33
C ILE A 3 0.28 -4.53 0.87
N LYS A 4 0.50 -5.86 0.95
CA LYS A 4 1.77 -6.42 1.42
C LYS A 4 2.87 -6.23 0.38
N GLN A 5 2.56 -6.43 -0.89
CA GLN A 5 3.45 -6.17 -2.02
C GLN A 5 3.82 -4.69 -2.10
N ALA A 6 2.84 -3.80 -1.89
CA ALA A 6 3.07 -2.36 -1.86
C ALA A 6 4.04 -1.95 -0.74
N LEU A 7 3.84 -2.48 0.47
CA LEU A 7 4.73 -2.24 1.61
C LEU A 7 6.17 -2.72 1.34
N ASN A 8 6.34 -3.86 0.68
CA ASN A 8 7.67 -4.34 0.28
C ASN A 8 8.35 -3.40 -0.72
N LYS A 9 7.63 -2.90 -1.73
CA LYS A 9 8.17 -1.93 -2.70
C LYS A 9 8.57 -0.63 -2.02
N ILE A 10 7.67 -0.06 -1.21
CA ILE A 10 7.91 1.18 -0.49
C ILE A 10 9.08 1.04 0.49
N GLY A 11 9.16 -0.08 1.22
CA GLY A 11 10.31 -0.40 2.07
C GLY A 11 11.63 -0.52 1.31
N GLY A 12 11.56 -0.92 0.04
CA GLY A 12 12.67 -0.93 -0.91
C GLY A 12 12.96 0.41 -1.60
N ARG A 13 12.30 1.51 -1.19
CA ARG A 13 12.37 2.83 -1.84
C ARG A 13 11.99 2.81 -3.32
N GLN A 14 11.10 1.90 -3.71
CA GLN A 14 10.55 1.84 -5.06
C GLN A 14 9.20 2.54 -5.09
N ASP A 15 9.01 3.39 -6.10
CA ASP A 15 7.74 4.06 -6.33
C ASP A 15 6.68 3.07 -6.82
N LEU A 16 5.44 3.33 -6.43
CA LEU A 16 4.28 2.64 -6.96
C LEU A 16 3.80 3.36 -8.21
N THR A 17 3.41 2.59 -9.23
CA THR A 17 2.71 3.18 -10.38
C THR A 17 1.30 3.61 -9.97
N GLY A 18 0.66 4.45 -10.79
CA GLY A 18 -0.72 4.88 -10.55
C GLY A 18 -1.72 3.71 -10.49
N GLU A 19 -1.51 2.68 -11.32
CA GLU A 19 -2.34 1.46 -11.30
C GLU A 19 -2.13 0.65 -10.02
N GLU A 20 -0.88 0.53 -9.57
CA GLU A 20 -0.54 -0.17 -8.32
C GLU A 20 -1.15 0.54 -7.12
N MET A 21 -1.03 1.87 -7.06
CA MET A 21 -1.65 2.68 -6.01
C MET A 21 -3.18 2.53 -6.00
N ARG A 22 -3.83 2.55 -7.16
CA ARG A 22 -5.28 2.31 -7.27
C ARG A 22 -5.67 0.94 -6.74
N SER A 23 -4.89 -0.09 -7.07
CA SER A 23 -5.13 -1.45 -6.58
C SER A 23 -5.03 -1.53 -5.06
N VAL A 24 -4.03 -0.89 -4.44
CA VAL A 24 -3.86 -0.88 -2.98
C VAL A 24 -5.01 -0.12 -2.31
N MET A 25 -5.40 1.02 -2.88
CA MET A 25 -6.53 1.81 -2.36
C MET A 25 -7.86 1.04 -2.41
N ASN A 26 -8.08 0.20 -3.43
CA ASN A 26 -9.25 -0.68 -3.47
C ASN A 26 -9.26 -1.68 -2.30
N THR A 27 -8.11 -2.29 -1.97
CA THR A 27 -7.97 -3.20 -0.81
C THR A 27 -8.22 -2.47 0.52
N ILE A 28 -7.81 -1.21 0.63
CA ILE A 28 -8.08 -0.39 1.82
C ILE A 28 -9.58 -0.08 1.93
N MET A 29 -10.20 0.36 0.84
CA MET A 29 -11.62 0.71 0.80
C MET A 29 -12.57 -0.50 0.94
N SER A 30 -12.12 -1.71 0.55
CA SER A 30 -12.87 -2.95 0.77
C SER A 30 -12.83 -3.46 2.22
N GLY A 31 -12.02 -2.84 3.08
CA GLY A 31 -11.85 -3.27 4.48
C GLY A 31 -10.97 -4.51 4.64
N GLU A 32 -10.25 -4.92 3.60
CA GLU A 32 -9.34 -6.07 3.60
C GLU A 32 -7.96 -5.74 4.20
N ALA A 33 -7.67 -4.46 4.41
CA ALA A 33 -6.44 -3.99 5.04
C ALA A 33 -6.61 -3.81 6.56
N THR A 34 -5.65 -4.33 7.33
CA THR A 34 -5.60 -4.10 8.77
C THR A 34 -5.18 -2.66 9.10
N PRO A 35 -5.55 -2.13 10.29
CA PRO A 35 -5.11 -0.80 10.71
C PRO A 35 -3.59 -0.62 10.69
N SER A 36 -2.84 -1.66 11.04
CA SER A 36 -1.36 -1.63 11.02
C SER A 36 -0.80 -1.56 9.61
N GLN A 37 -1.40 -2.24 8.62
CA GLN A 37 -1.00 -2.14 7.22
C GLN A 37 -1.29 -0.76 6.63
N ILE A 38 -2.44 -0.16 6.95
CA ILE A 38 -2.79 1.20 6.54
C ILE A 38 -1.79 2.20 7.13
N GLY A 39 -1.50 2.09 8.43
CA GLY A 39 -0.52 2.95 9.10
C GLY A 39 0.88 2.83 8.48
N ALA A 40 1.35 1.60 8.23
CA ALA A 40 2.64 1.36 7.59
C ALA A 40 2.69 1.92 6.16
N PHE A 41 1.60 1.80 5.40
CA PHE A 41 1.50 2.31 4.04
C PHE A 41 1.61 3.84 4.01
N LEU A 42 0.85 4.54 4.85
CA LEU A 42 0.89 6.00 4.97
C LEU A 42 2.27 6.51 5.43
N MET A 43 2.91 5.81 6.37
CA MET A 43 4.25 6.16 6.85
C MET A 43 5.32 6.03 5.75
N GLY A 44 5.15 5.09 4.84
CA GLY A 44 6.09 4.85 3.74
C GLY A 44 5.93 5.80 2.55
N MET A 45 4.85 6.58 2.47
CA MET A 45 4.60 7.55 1.39
C MET A 45 5.24 8.93 1.63
N ARG A 46 6.00 9.10 2.72
CA ARG A 46 6.80 10.29 3.03
C ARG A 46 8.14 10.25 2.32
#